data_AF-A0A7V8YZT9-F1
#
_entry.id   AF-A0A7V8YZT9-F1
#
_cell.length_a   1.000
_cell.length_b   1.000
_cell.length_c   1.000
_cell.angle_alpha   90.00
_cell.angle_beta   90.00
_cell.angle_gamma   90.00
#
_symmetry.space_group_name_H-M   'P 1'
#
loop_
_entity.id
_entity.type
_entity.pdbx_description
1 polymer ?
#
loop_
_entity_poly.entity_id
_entity_poly.type
_entity_poly.pdbx_seq_one_letter_code
_entity_poly.pdbx_strand_id
1 'polypeptide(L)' 'MDNRISEIKSDLRKVSEDAKLIFGNFSAEQLNWQPAENAWSVGQCFEHLIKTNEQFYPEFEKIAAGTRKNTFWE' A
#
# COMPACT_ATOMS: atom_id res chain seq x y z
N MET A 1 24.77 3.17 5.25
CA MET A 1 23.54 3.58 4.53
C MET A 1 22.71 2.36 4.13
N ASP A 2 23.37 1.27 3.71
CA ASP A 2 22.71 0.01 3.31
C ASP A 2 21.81 -0.66 4.36
N ASN A 3 22.14 -0.55 5.65
CA ASN A 3 21.34 -1.17 6.71
C ASN A 3 19.90 -0.63 6.75
N ARG A 4 19.73 0.69 6.62
CA ARG A 4 18.41 1.36 6.64
C ARG A 4 17.54 0.93 5.46
N ILE A 5 18.14 0.76 4.28
CA ILE A 5 17.40 0.30 3.09
C ILE A 5 17.01 -1.16 3.24
N SER A 6 17.87 -1.99 3.84
CA SER A 6 17.56 -3.39 4.15
C SER A 6 16.41 -3.50 5.16
N GLU A 7 16.44 -2.69 6.21
CA GLU A 7 15.36 -2.61 7.22
C GLU A 7 14.03 -2.23 6.56
N ILE A 8 13.99 -1.15 5.78
CA ILE A 8 12.77 -0.69 5.08
C ILE A 8 12.23 -1.78 4.14
N LYS A 9 13.09 -2.47 3.39
CA LYS A 9 12.67 -3.58 2.52
C LYS A 9 12.04 -4.72 3.32
N SER A 10 12.63 -5.04 4.48
CA SER A 10 12.09 -6.07 5.37
C SER A 10 10.73 -5.68 5.91
N ASP A 11 10.57 -4.44 6.36
CA ASP A 11 9.31 -3.93 6.89
C ASP A 11 8.21 -3.90 5.82
N LEU A 12 8.51 -3.43 4.61
CA LEU A 12 7.57 -3.45 3.48
C LEU A 12 7.09 -4.85 3.13
N ARG A 13 8.01 -5.83 3.12
CA ARG A 13 7.66 -7.23 2.91
C ARG A 13 6.76 -7.76 4.02
N LYS A 14 7.10 -7.50 5.28
CA LYS A 14 6.30 -7.94 6.43
C LYS A 14 4.89 -7.38 6.38
N VAL A 15 4.74 -6.08 6.11
CA VAL A 15 3.42 -5.45 5.94
C VAL A 15 2.62 -6.10 4.81
N SER A 16 3.28 -6.43 3.69
CA SER A 16 2.63 -7.10 2.56
C SER A 16 2.18 -8.52 2.89
N GLU A 17 2.97 -9.25 3.68
CA GLU A 17 2.65 -10.61 4.15
C GLU A 17 1.52 -10.58 5.18
N ASP A 18 1.58 -9.68 6.16
CA ASP A 18 0.54 -9.48 7.18
C ASP A 18 -0.79 -9.11 6.53
N ALA A 19 -0.79 -8.20 5.54
CA ALA A 19 -1.98 -7.83 4.79
C ALA A 19 -2.61 -9.05 4.09
N LYS A 20 -1.81 -9.88 3.41
CA LYS A 20 -2.30 -11.11 2.76
C LYS A 20 -2.85 -12.11 3.77
N LEU A 21 -2.17 -12.30 4.90
CA LEU A 21 -2.58 -13.25 5.94
C LEU A 21 -3.87 -12.81 6.63
N ILE A 22 -4.03 -11.52 6.90
CA ILE A 22 -5.23 -11.00 7.58
C ILE A 22 -6.41 -10.96 6.61
N PHE A 23 -6.28 -10.27 5.47
CA PHE A 23 -7.41 -10.03 4.56
C PHE A 23 -7.69 -11.20 3.64
N GLY A 24 -6.70 -12.03 3.30
CA GLY A 24 -6.89 -13.23 2.48
C GLY A 24 -7.70 -14.33 3.16
N ASN A 25 -7.86 -14.26 4.49
CA ASN A 25 -8.68 -15.19 5.26
C ASN A 25 -10.15 -14.75 5.38
N PHE A 26 -10.51 -13.56 4.90
CA PHE A 26 -11.90 -13.08 4.95
C PHE A 26 -12.68 -13.52 3.73
N SER A 27 -13.95 -13.88 3.93
CA SER A 27 -14.90 -14.09 2.84
C SER A 27 -15.28 -12.77 2.16
N ALA A 28 -15.86 -12.85 0.97
CA ALA A 28 -16.37 -11.66 0.28
C ALA A 28 -17.42 -10.92 1.11
N GLU A 29 -18.28 -11.64 1.84
CA GLU A 29 -19.28 -11.06 2.74
C GLU A 29 -18.61 -10.31 3.89
N GLN A 30 -17.56 -10.87 4.49
CA GLN A 30 -16.82 -10.22 5.58
C GLN A 30 -16.09 -8.96 5.10
N LEU A 31 -15.49 -9.00 3.91
CA LEU A 31 -14.81 -7.84 3.32
C LEU A 31 -15.78 -6.71 2.96
N ASN A 32 -16.98 -7.07 2.48
CA ASN A 32 -17.98 -6.10 2.01
C ASN A 32 -18.99 -5.71 3.09
N TRP A 33 -18.91 -6.28 4.30
CA TRP A 33 -19.78 -5.91 5.39
C TRP A 33 -19.58 -4.44 5.79
N GLN A 34 -20.67 -3.68 5.78
CA GLN A 34 -20.68 -2.27 6.15
C GLN A 34 -21.27 -2.12 7.56
N PRO A 35 -20.57 -1.42 8.48
CA PRO A 35 -21.05 -1.26 9.85
C PRO A 35 -22.22 -0.26 9.97
N ALA A 36 -22.41 0.61 8.98
CA ALA A 36 -23.50 1.58 8.89
C ALA A 36 -23.71 2.02 7.43
N GLU A 37 -24.87 2.62 7.13
CA GLU A 37 -25.32 3.01 5.78
C GLU A 37 -24.34 3.94 5.03
N ASN A 38 -23.51 4.70 5.74
CA ASN A 38 -22.54 5.65 5.15
C ASN A 38 -21.09 5.36 5.58
N ALA A 39 -20.83 4.15 6.09
CA ALA A 39 -19.49 3.75 6.49
C ALA A 39 -18.86 2.83 5.44
N TRP A 40 -17.55 2.97 5.25
CA TRP A 40 -16.81 2.04 4.41
C TRP A 40 -16.75 0.66 5.07
N SER A 41 -16.84 -0.38 4.24
CA SER A 41 -16.47 -1.72 4.66
C SER A 41 -14.95 -1.80 4.90
N VAL A 42 -14.51 -2.83 5.63
CA VAL A 42 -13.08 -3.05 5.83
C VAL A 42 -12.36 -3.33 4.51
N GLY A 43 -13.02 -3.98 3.55
CA GLY A 43 -12.51 -4.20 2.19
C GLY A 43 -12.34 -2.90 1.41
N GLN A 44 -13.27 -1.95 1.54
CA GLN A 44 -13.16 -0.62 0.92
C GLN A 44 -12.02 0.20 1.53
N CYS A 45 -11.85 0.16 2.86
CA CYS A 45 -10.70 0.76 3.53
C CYS A 45 -9.38 0.15 3.03
N PHE A 46 -9.32 -1.17 2.89
CA PHE A 46 -8.11 -1.86 2.42
C PHE A 46 -7.79 -1.54 0.96
N GLU A 47 -8.79 -1.53 0.09
CA GLU A 47 -8.64 -1.11 -1.32
C GLU A 47 -8.12 0.33 -1.43
N HIS A 48 -8.63 1.24 -0.60
CA HIS A 48 -8.13 2.61 -0.55
C HIS A 48 -6.63 2.66 -0.24
N LEU A 49 -6.18 1.89 0.77
CA LEU A 49 -4.76 1.80 1.12
C LEU A 49 -3.91 1.22 -0.03
N ILE A 50 -4.41 0.19 -0.72
CA ILE A 50 -3.73 -0.39 -1.90
C ILE A 50 -3.59 0.68 -2.98
N LYS A 51 -4.67 1.37 -3.34
CA LYS A 51 -4.68 2.40 -4.39
C LYS A 51 -3.74 3.55 -4.05
N THR A 52 -3.73 4.02 -2.80
CA THR A 52 -2.80 5.05 -2.35
C THR A 52 -1.35 4.56 -2.41
N ASN A 53 -1.06 3.31 -2.03
CA ASN A 53 0.28 2.75 -2.15
C ASN A 53 0.74 2.63 -3.62
N GLU A 54 -0.14 2.23 -4.54
CA GLU A 54 0.14 2.14 -5.97
C GLU A 54 0.53 3.49 -6.58
N GLN A 55 0.03 4.61 -6.05
CA GLN A 55 0.36 5.96 -6.54
C GLN A 55 1.85 6.31 -6.39
N PHE A 56 2.62 5.62 -5.54
CA PHE A 56 4.06 5.84 -5.42
C PHE A 56 4.87 5.17 -6.53
N TYR A 57 4.34 4.11 -7.16
CA TYR A 57 5.11 3.30 -8.12
C TYR A 57 5.57 4.09 -9.35
N PRO A 58 4.74 4.93 -10.00
CA PRO A 58 5.20 5.73 -11.13
C PRO A 58 6.41 6.60 -10.79
N GLU A 59 6.49 7.04 -9.54
CA GLU A 59 7.59 7.88 -9.09
C GLU A 59 8.87 7.09 -8.80
N PHE A 60 8.74 5.89 -8.21
CA PHE A 60 9.86 4.96 -8.09
C PHE A 60 10.41 4.53 -9.44
N GLU A 61 9.55 4.29 -10.43
CA GLU A 61 9.98 3.96 -11.79
C GLU A 61 10.77 5.10 -12.44
N LYS A 62 10.33 6.35 -12.30
CA LYS A 62 11.11 7.51 -12.79
C LYS A 62 12.48 7.61 -12.13
N ILE A 63 12.56 7.36 -10.82
CA ILE A 63 13.82 7.36 -10.08
C ILE A 63 14.73 6.25 -10.60
N ALA A 64 14.21 5.03 -10.71
CA ALA A 64 14.96 3.87 -11.19
C ALA A 64 15.46 4.06 -12.63
N ALA A 65 14.65 4.69 -13.49
CA ALA A 65 15.01 5.03 -14.85
C ALA A 65 15.93 6.26 -14.96
N GLY A 66 16.23 6.96 -13.86
CA GLY A 66 17.02 8.20 -13.87
C GLY A 66 16.32 9.38 -14.56
N THR A 67 15.00 9.33 -14.72
CA THR A 67 14.19 10.34 -15.42
C THR A 67 13.40 11.26 -14.50
N ARG A 68 13.44 11.01 -13.17
CA ARG A 68 12.81 11.90 -12.18
C ARG A 68 13.40 13.31 -12.28
N LYS A 69 12.52 14.29 -12.42
CA LYS A 69 12.85 15.72 -12.32
C LYS A 69 12.20 16.26 -11.06
N ASN A 70 13.00 16.76 -10.14
CA ASN A 70 12.46 17.49 -8.99
C ASN A 70 11.85 18.81 -9.48
N THR A 71 10.72 19.18 -8.92
CA THR A 71 10.15 20.51 -9.15
C THR A 71 10.91 21.55 -8.32
N PHE A 72 10.71 22.83 -8.59
CA PHE A 72 11.36 23.92 -7.83
C PHE A 72 11.10 23.87 -6.31
N TRP A 73 10.06 23.15 -5.87
CA TRP A 73 9.65 23.03 -4.47
C TRP A 73 10.05 21.69 -3.81
N GLU A 74 10.65 20.76 -4.56
CA GLU A 74 11.16 19.46 -4.08
C GLU A 74 12.69 19.41 -4.11
#